data_AF-A0A3P3RL76-F1
#
_entry.id   AF-A0A3P3RL76-F1
#
_cell.length_a   1.000
_cell.length_b   1.000
_cell.length_c   1.000
_cell.angle_alpha   90.00
_cell.angle_beta   90.00
_cell.angle_gamma   90.00
#
_symmetry.space_group_name_H-M   'P 1'
#
loop_
_entity.id
_entity.type
_entity.pdbx_description
1 polymer ?
#
loop_
_entity_poly.entity_id
_entity_poly.type
_entity_poly.pdbx_seq_one_letter_code
_entity_poly.pdbx_strand_id
1 'polypeptide(L)' 'MNDQQRFTSEGAPVSKYEYDDAIVFVMDVGAGTDVSIDVADGTAMFAVEGKQYDIDLPTGDAQAFMKNGIVGVEVER' A
#
# COMPACT_ATOMS: atom_id res chain seq x y z
N MET A 1 -16.99 12.95 2.06
CA MET A 1 -16.27 13.17 0.79
C MET A 1 -15.10 12.21 0.82
N ASN A 2 -14.98 11.30 -0.16
CA ASN A 2 -13.79 10.46 -0.29
C ASN A 2 -12.85 11.15 -1.27
N ASP A 3 -11.83 11.82 -0.75
CA ASP A 3 -10.82 12.49 -1.54
C ASP A 3 -9.83 11.45 -2.06
N GLN A 4 -10.05 10.98 -3.29
CA GLN A 4 -9.18 10.03 -3.96
C GLN A 4 -7.94 10.73 -4.52
N GLN A 5 -6.90 10.91 -3.70
CA GLN A 5 -5.62 11.45 -4.18
C GLN A 5 -4.70 10.30 -4.65
N ARG A 6 -4.59 10.13 -5.97
CA ARG A 6 -3.58 9.25 -6.59
C ARG A 6 -2.21 9.91 -6.49
N PHE A 7 -1.46 9.61 -5.44
CA PHE A 7 -0.03 9.86 -5.40
C PHE A 7 0.69 8.68 -6.03
N THR A 8 1.13 8.84 -7.27
CA THR A 8 2.20 7.99 -7.82
C THR A 8 3.49 8.42 -7.14
N SER A 9 3.87 7.74 -6.05
CA SER A 9 5.27 7.68 -5.64
C SER A 9 6.03 7.13 -6.85
N GLU A 10 6.71 8.04 -7.57
CA GLU A 10 7.50 7.91 -8.81
C GLU A 10 7.47 6.54 -9.55
N GLY A 11 6.28 6.11 -10.00
CA GLY A 11 6.10 4.96 -10.90
C GLY A 11 5.45 3.71 -10.32
N ALA A 12 5.13 3.67 -9.02
CA ALA A 12 4.36 2.57 -8.43
C ALA A 12 2.84 2.72 -8.70
N PRO A 13 2.12 1.68 -9.15
CA PRO A 13 0.67 1.74 -9.38
C PRO A 13 -0.14 1.67 -8.08
N VAL A 14 0.19 2.52 -7.10
CA VAL A 14 -0.44 2.54 -5.77
C VAL A 14 -1.47 3.66 -5.67
N SER A 15 -2.62 3.33 -5.09
CA SER A 15 -3.67 4.28 -4.72
C SER A 15 -3.63 4.53 -3.21
N LYS A 16 -3.76 5.79 -2.81
CA LYS A 16 -3.85 6.21 -1.40
C LYS A 16 -5.27 6.67 -1.09
N TYR A 17 -5.78 6.24 0.04
CA TYR A 17 -7.08 6.64 0.58
C TYR A 17 -6.88 7.16 2.00
N GLU A 18 -7.45 8.31 2.31
CA GLU A 18 -7.41 8.88 3.64
C GLU A 18 -8.80 8.82 4.26
N TYR A 19 -8.86 8.20 5.44
CA TYR A 19 -10.02 8.15 6.31
C TYR A 19 -9.74 8.99 7.55
N ASP A 20 -10.75 9.15 8.42
CA ASP A 20 -10.61 9.93 9.64
C ASP A 20 -9.63 9.25 10.63
N ASP A 21 -9.62 7.92 10.67
CA ASP A 21 -8.90 7.06 11.60
C ASP A 21 -7.68 6.34 10.97
N ALA A 22 -7.59 6.28 9.64
CA ALA A 22 -6.52 5.55 8.96
C ALA A 22 -6.14 6.14 7.61
N ILE A 23 -4.95 5.77 7.14
CA ILE A 23 -4.49 5.99 5.76
C ILE A 23 -4.23 4.62 5.14
N VAL A 24 -4.84 4.36 3.99
CA VAL A 24 -4.74 3.06 3.31
C VAL A 24 -4.05 3.23 1.97
N PHE A 25 -3.00 2.45 1.75
CA PHE A 25 -2.28 2.33 0.48
C PHE A 25 -2.62 0.99 -0.15
N VAL A 26 -3.04 0.96 -1.41
CA VAL A 26 -3.38 -0.28 -2.11
C VAL A 26 -2.81 -0.34 -3.53
N MET A 27 -2.47 -1.55 -3.93
CA MET A 27 -2.08 -1.92 -5.30
C MET A 27 -2.98 -3.07 -5.77
N ASP A 28 -3.54 -2.93 -6.96
CA ASP A 28 -4.18 -4.05 -7.66
C ASP A 28 -3.11 -4.80 -8.43
N VAL A 29 -2.86 -6.05 -8.03
CA VAL A 29 -1.87 -6.95 -8.65
C VAL A 29 -2.55 -8.10 -9.41
N GLY A 30 -3.88 -8.21 -9.36
CA GLY A 30 -4.61 -9.35 -9.88
C GLY A 30 -4.55 -10.60 -8.99
N ALA A 31 -5.58 -11.44 -9.08
CA ALA A 31 -5.65 -12.67 -8.28
C ALA A 31 -4.69 -13.75 -8.79
N GLY A 32 -4.00 -14.42 -7.86
CA GLY A 32 -3.06 -15.50 -8.18
C GLY A 32 -1.65 -15.02 -8.56
N THR A 33 -1.42 -13.71 -8.59
CA THR A 33 -0.09 -13.11 -8.74
C THR A 33 0.75 -13.41 -7.50
N ASP A 34 2.02 -13.79 -7.71
CA ASP A 34 2.99 -13.95 -6.62
C ASP A 34 3.45 -12.57 -6.15
N VAL A 35 3.08 -12.25 -4.91
CA VAL A 35 3.33 -10.94 -4.30
C VAL A 35 3.67 -11.11 -2.83
N SER A 36 4.65 -10.35 -2.38
CA SER A 36 4.94 -10.17 -0.96
C SER A 36 4.85 -8.70 -0.57
N ILE A 37 4.52 -8.49 0.69
CA ILE A 37 4.48 -7.18 1.31
C ILE A 37 5.13 -7.27 2.68
N ASP A 38 5.96 -6.28 3.00
CA ASP A 38 6.58 -6.14 4.30
C ASP A 38 6.58 -4.67 4.72
N VAL A 39 6.61 -4.43 6.03
CA VAL A 39 6.65 -3.09 6.61
C VAL A 39 7.78 -3.02 7.63
N ALA A 40 8.75 -2.16 7.36
CA ALA A 40 9.90 -1.96 8.21
C ALA A 40 10.29 -0.49 8.24
N ASP A 41 10.63 0.01 9.43
CA ASP A 41 11.17 1.37 9.65
C ASP A 41 10.36 2.50 8.98
N GLY A 42 9.03 2.40 9.02
CA GLY A 42 8.14 3.40 8.40
C GLY A 42 8.04 3.32 6.87
N THR A 43 8.52 2.23 6.26
CA THR A 43 8.44 1.99 4.82
C THR A 43 7.66 0.70 4.54
N ALA A 44 6.72 0.76 3.60
CA ALA A 44 6.09 -0.42 3.02
C ALA A 44 6.84 -0.83 1.76
N MET A 45 7.20 -2.11 1.66
CA MET A 45 7.91 -2.71 0.54
C MET A 45 7.02 -3.74 -0.14
N PHE A 46 6.77 -3.57 -1.44
CA PHE A 46 5.97 -4.47 -2.25
C PHE A 46 6.86 -5.15 -3.28
N ALA A 47 6.92 -6.48 -3.29
CA ALA A 47 7.57 -7.24 -4.35
C ALA A 47 6.50 -7.94 -5.20
N VAL A 48 6.40 -7.57 -6.48
CA VAL A 48 5.38 -8.06 -7.43
C VAL A 48 6.08 -8.46 -8.72
N GLU A 49 6.00 -9.73 -9.11
CA GLU A 49 6.57 -10.24 -10.36
C GLU A 49 8.05 -9.84 -10.58
N GLY A 50 8.85 -9.82 -9.51
CA GLY A 50 10.26 -9.45 -9.56
C GLY A 50 10.55 -7.94 -9.65
N LYS A 51 9.52 -7.10 -9.53
CA LYS A 51 9.65 -5.64 -9.35
C LYS A 51 9.41 -5.29 -7.89
N GLN A 52 10.17 -4.32 -7.39
CA GLN A 52 10.01 -3.79 -6.05
C GLN A 52 9.50 -2.36 -6.11
N TYR A 53 8.59 -2.03 -5.20
CA TYR A 53 8.06 -0.69 -4.99
C TYR A 53 8.11 -0.37 -3.49
N ASP A 54 8.70 0.76 -3.16
CA ASP A 54 8.85 1.20 -1.78
C ASP A 54 8.03 2.48 -1.57
N ILE A 55 7.33 2.56 -0.43
CA ILE A 55 6.49 3.69 -0.09
C ILE A 55 6.74 4.09 1.36
N ASP A 56 7.06 5.35 1.56
CA ASP A 56 7.11 5.96 2.89
C ASP A 56 5.71 6.06 3.48
N LEU A 57 5.57 5.54 4.68
CA LEU A 57 4.34 5.56 5.44
C LEU A 57 4.31 6.79 6.36
N PRO A 58 3.11 7.36 6.61
CA PRO A 58 2.94 8.28 7.71
C PRO A 58 3.24 7.60 9.05
N THR A 59 3.47 8.41 10.09
CA THR A 59 3.60 7.88 11.46
C THR A 59 2.29 7.24 11.89
N GLY A 60 2.37 6.05 12.49
CA GLY A 60 1.23 5.28 12.95
C GLY A 60 1.53 3.79 13.00
N ASP A 61 0.61 3.01 13.56
CA ASP A 61 0.70 1.56 13.52
C ASP A 61 0.30 1.07 12.13
N ALA A 62 1.23 0.38 11.47
CA ALA A 62 1.07 -0.06 10.09
C ALA A 62 0.81 -1.57 10.00
N GLN A 63 -0.22 -1.95 9.25
CA GLN A 63 -0.59 -3.34 9.03
C GLN A 63 -0.73 -3.64 7.53
N ALA A 64 0.04 -4.63 7.07
CA ALA A 64 -0.08 -5.17 5.72
C ALA A 64 -1.27 -6.13 5.61
N PHE A 65 -1.93 -6.12 4.45
CA PHE A 65 -3.01 -7.06 4.13
C PHE A 65 -3.01 -7.45 2.64
N MET A 66 -3.65 -8.59 2.36
CA MET A 66 -3.91 -9.08 1.02
C MET A 66 -5.33 -9.62 0.92
N LYS A 67 -6.07 -9.19 -0.10
CA LYS A 67 -7.45 -9.61 -0.33
C LYS A 67 -7.76 -9.71 -1.82
N ASN A 68 -7.86 -10.94 -2.32
CA ASN A 68 -8.32 -11.25 -3.68
C ASN A 68 -7.57 -10.50 -4.80
N GLY A 69 -6.25 -10.39 -4.72
CA GLY A 69 -5.44 -9.67 -5.72
C GLY A 69 -5.27 -8.18 -5.45
N ILE A 70 -5.84 -7.66 -4.36
CA ILE A 70 -5.51 -6.34 -3.83
C ILE A 70 -4.55 -6.53 -2.66
N VAL A 71 -3.41 -5.86 -2.71
CA VAL A 71 -2.45 -5.79 -1.59
C VAL A 71 -2.38 -4.38 -1.07
N GLY A 72 -2.12 -4.21 0.21
CA GLY A 72 -2.05 -2.89 0.79
C GLY A 72 -1.51 -2.83 2.20
N VAL A 73 -1.28 -1.60 2.66
CA VAL A 73 -0.96 -1.26 4.04
C VAL A 73 -2.00 -0.28 4.54
N GLU A 74 -2.53 -0.55 5.72
CA GLU A 74 -3.31 0.39 6.51
C GLU A 74 -2.41 0.97 7.60
N VAL A 75 -2.47 2.28 7.80
CA VAL A 75 -1.74 2.99 8.86
C VAL A 75 -2.75 3.72 9.72
N GLU A 76 -2.88 3.31 10.98
CA GLU A 76 -3.74 3.98 11.97
C GLU A 76 -3.19 5.36 12.32
N ARG A 77 -4.07 6.36 12.48
CA ARG A 77 -3.71 7.75 12.82
C ARG A 77 -3.61 8.00 14.33
#